data_AF-A0A2X3GSU8-F1
#
_entry.id   AF-A0A2X3GSU8-F1
#
_cell.length_a   1.000
_cell.length_b   1.000
_cell.length_c   1.000
_cell.angle_alpha   90.00
_cell.angle_beta   90.00
_cell.angle_gamma   90.00
#
_symmetry.space_group_name_H-M   'P 1'
#
loop_
_entity.id
_entity.type
_entity.pdbx_description
1 polymer ?
#
loop_
_entity_poly.entity_id
_entity_poly.type
_entity_poly.pdbx_seq_one_letter_code
_entity_poly.pdbx_strand_id
1 'polypeptide(L)'
;MINSAGSDAIRLALGAVPMLILSLTIVGLLQGAGAIDLLQQLLKPLLSWLHIPQNFVLPALVKCVAGGTAYFGVISELIQQGKVTVDQVNASAGLLIQTFDLPGIGIFLGISSRFVRLFRFVAPAAIVGILLRTVLHLTLF
;
A
#
# COMPACT_ATOMS: atom_id res chain seq x y z
N MET A 1 -23.16 18.56 -14.29
CA MET A 1 -22.57 17.26 -13.92
C MET A 1 -21.04 17.29 -13.77
N ILE A 2 -20.31 18.15 -14.50
CA ILE A 2 -18.83 18.24 -14.38
C ILE A 2 -18.40 18.96 -13.09
N ASN A 3 -19.06 20.07 -12.73
CA ASN A 3 -18.74 20.85 -11.52
C ASN A 3 -18.95 20.05 -10.22
N SER A 4 -19.99 19.22 -10.17
CA SER A 4 -20.30 18.37 -9.01
C SER A 4 -19.27 17.25 -8.82
N ALA A 5 -18.83 16.61 -9.92
CA ALA A 5 -17.77 15.59 -9.85
C ALA A 5 -16.43 16.19 -9.40
N GLY A 6 -16.11 17.40 -9.84
CA GLY A 6 -14.92 18.14 -9.39
C GLY A 6 -14.98 18.48 -7.90
N SER A 7 -16.10 18.99 -7.41
CA SER A 7 -16.27 19.30 -5.99
C SER A 7 -16.23 18.05 -5.10
N ASP A 8 -16.76 16.92 -5.57
CA ASP A 8 -16.72 15.66 -4.84
C ASP A 8 -15.30 15.09 -4.77
N ALA A 9 -14.54 15.18 -5.86
CA ALA A 9 -13.12 14.79 -5.87
C ALA A 9 -12.28 15.63 -4.90
N ILE A 10 -12.50 16.95 -4.87
CA ILE A 10 -11.82 17.84 -3.92
C ILE A 10 -12.19 17.48 -2.47
N ARG A 11 -13.48 17.24 -2.19
CA ARG A 11 -13.93 16.80 -0.86
C ARG A 11 -13.30 15.47 -0.45
N LEU A 12 -13.20 14.51 -1.38
CA LEU A 12 -12.56 13.22 -1.13
C LEU A 12 -11.07 13.38 -0.83
N ALA A 13 -10.36 14.21 -1.59
CA ALA A 13 -8.95 14.51 -1.39
C ALA A 13 -8.70 15.18 -0.04
N LEU A 14 -9.50 16.20 0.31
CA LEU A 14 -9.43 16.87 1.61
C LEU A 14 -9.79 15.92 2.76
N GLY A 15 -10.72 14.98 2.56
CA GLY A 15 -11.05 13.95 3.54
C GLY A 15 -9.93 12.91 3.73
N ALA A 16 -9.08 12.69 2.71
CA ALA A 16 -7.95 11.76 2.80
C ALA A 16 -6.75 12.36 3.56
N VAL A 17 -6.55 13.69 3.53
CA VAL A 17 -5.41 14.35 4.19
C VAL A 17 -5.32 14.01 5.70
N PRO A 18 -6.39 14.13 6.51
CA PRO A 18 -6.35 13.76 7.92
C PRO A 18 -5.99 12.29 8.15
N MET A 19 -6.52 11.38 7.31
CA MET A 19 -6.22 9.96 7.37
C MET A 19 -4.72 9.70 7.14
N LEU A 20 -4.12 10.36 6.16
CA LEU A 20 -2.69 10.22 5.86
C LEU A 20 -1.81 10.75 6.99
N ILE A 21 -2.14 11.91 7.55
CA ILE A 21 -1.41 12.49 8.68
C ILE A 21 -1.45 11.55 9.89
N LEU A 22 -2.65 11.09 10.28
CA LEU A 22 -2.81 10.14 11.38
C LEU A 22 -2.03 8.85 11.12
N SER A 23 -2.13 8.31 9.92
CA SER A 23 -1.50 7.04 9.62
C SER A 23 0.03 7.14 9.59
N LEU A 24 0.59 8.19 8.99
CA LEU A 24 2.04 8.42 9.01
C LEU A 24 2.54 8.68 10.44
N THR A 25 1.75 9.37 11.26
CA THR A 25 2.07 9.59 12.67
C THR A 25 2.09 8.27 13.46
N ILE A 26 1.08 7.41 13.29
CA ILE A 26 1.02 6.09 13.92
C ILE A 26 2.20 5.22 13.47
N VAL A 27 2.49 5.20 12.17
CA VAL A 27 3.64 4.46 11.63
C VAL A 27 4.95 4.98 12.24
N GLY A 28 5.13 6.30 12.30
CA GLY A 28 6.29 6.93 12.93
C GLY A 28 6.42 6.56 14.42
N LEU A 29 5.30 6.54 15.16
CA LEU A 29 5.28 6.10 16.56
C LEU A 29 5.61 4.62 16.71
N LEU A 30 5.06 3.74 15.87
CA LEU A 30 5.36 2.31 15.87
C LEU A 30 6.82 2.04 15.52
N GLN A 31 7.39 2.83 14.62
CA GLN A 31 8.79 2.75 14.26
C GLN A 31 9.68 3.25 15.40
N GLY A 32 9.35 4.39 16.02
CA GLY A 32 10.06 4.88 17.21
C GLY A 32 9.96 3.94 18.42
N ALA A 33 8.86 3.18 18.54
CA ALA A 33 8.66 2.17 19.57
C ALA A 33 9.35 0.83 19.29
N GLY A 34 9.99 0.66 18.13
CA GLY A 34 10.66 -0.60 17.73
C GLY A 34 9.70 -1.74 17.37
N ALA A 35 8.39 -1.49 17.26
CA ALA A 35 7.41 -2.50 16.91
C ALA A 35 7.63 -3.06 15.49
N ILE A 36 8.10 -2.20 14.58
CA ILE A 36 8.45 -2.58 13.21
C ILE A 36 9.66 -3.50 13.18
N ASP A 37 10.66 -3.30 14.03
CA ASP A 37 11.85 -4.16 14.14
C ASP A 37 11.50 -5.54 14.71
N LEU A 38 10.62 -5.59 15.71
CA LEU A 38 10.09 -6.86 16.21
C LEU A 38 9.32 -7.63 15.14
N LEU A 39 8.47 -6.95 14.38
CA LEU A 39 7.75 -7.58 13.29
C LEU A 39 8.68 -8.06 12.18
N GLN A 40 9.72 -7.28 11.85
CA GLN A 40 10.77 -7.69 10.91
C GLN A 40 11.50 -8.95 11.39
N GLN A 41 11.81 -9.07 12.69
CA GLN A 41 12.45 -10.27 13.24
C GLN A 41 11.53 -11.49 13.17
N LEU A 42 10.23 -11.31 13.45
CA LEU A 42 9.25 -12.38 13.37
C LEU A 42 9.00 -12.85 11.93
N LEU A 43 8.96 -11.92 10.97
CA LEU A 43 8.77 -12.22 9.54
C LEU A 43 10.08 -12.61 8.83
N LYS A 44 11.24 -12.41 9.47
CA LYS A 44 12.55 -12.75 8.93
C LYS A 44 12.64 -14.14 8.28
N PRO A 45 12.18 -15.25 8.91
CA PRO A 45 12.25 -16.58 8.30
C PRO A 45 11.40 -16.71 7.02
N LEU A 46 10.24 -16.04 6.96
CA LEU A 46 9.38 -16.01 5.77
C LEU A 46 10.00 -15.17 4.65
N LEU A 47 10.56 -14.01 4.99
CA LEU A 47 11.18 -13.10 4.04
C LEU A 47 12.48 -13.66 3.46
N SER A 48 13.28 -14.34 4.28
CA SER A 48 14.50 -15.02 3.82
C SER A 48 14.19 -16.19 2.90
N TRP A 49 13.09 -16.91 3.15
CA TRP A 49 12.62 -17.97 2.26
C TRP A 49 12.18 -17.42 0.90
N LEU A 50 11.54 -16.25 0.88
CA LEU A 50 11.05 -15.58 -0.32
C LEU A 50 12.06 -14.63 -0.99
N HIS A 51 13.32 -14.56 -0.49
CA HIS A 51 14.38 -13.64 -0.95
C HIS A 51 13.97 -12.15 -1.00
N ILE A 52 13.02 -11.72 -0.15
CA ILE A 52 12.55 -10.33 -0.11
C ILE A 52 13.46 -9.49 0.80
N PRO A 53 13.93 -8.30 0.37
CA PRO A 53 14.75 -7.44 1.21
C PRO A 53 13.95 -6.94 2.43
N GLN A 54 14.54 -6.99 3.63
CA GLN A 54 13.86 -6.65 4.88
C GLN A 54 13.37 -5.18 4.91
N ASN A 55 14.03 -4.32 4.14
CA ASN A 55 13.73 -2.90 4.00
C ASN A 55 12.31 -2.64 3.44
N PHE A 56 11.67 -3.65 2.84
CA PHE A 56 10.30 -3.57 2.32
C PHE A 56 9.21 -3.88 3.35
N VAL A 57 9.55 -4.39 4.53
CA VAL A 57 8.56 -4.75 5.55
C VAL A 57 7.79 -3.53 6.02
N LEU A 58 8.51 -2.47 6.40
CA LEU A 58 7.88 -1.21 6.81
C LEU A 58 6.98 -0.67 5.69
N PRO A 59 7.46 -0.43 4.46
CA PRO A 59 6.60 -0.01 3.36
C PRO A 59 5.40 -0.92 3.12
N ALA A 60 5.54 -2.24 3.18
CA ALA A 60 4.43 -3.18 2.98
C ALA A 60 3.37 -3.07 4.07
N LEU A 61 3.77 -2.86 5.33
CA LEU A 61 2.82 -2.63 6.43
C LEU A 61 2.08 -1.30 6.26
N VAL A 62 2.81 -0.24 5.94
CA VAL A 62 2.21 1.06 5.64
C VAL A 62 1.23 0.91 4.48
N LYS A 63 1.61 0.17 3.44
CA LYS A 63 0.73 -0.11 2.31
C LYS A 63 -0.56 -0.80 2.75
N CYS A 64 -0.48 -1.83 3.60
CA CYS A 64 -1.65 -2.56 4.06
C CYS A 64 -2.59 -1.73 4.93
N VAL A 65 -2.05 -0.91 5.84
CA VAL A 65 -2.83 -0.16 6.85
C VAL A 65 -3.23 1.23 6.35
N ALA A 66 -2.25 1.97 5.84
CA ALA A 66 -2.34 3.39 5.50
C ALA A 66 -2.66 3.64 4.02
N GLY A 67 -2.45 2.62 3.19
CA GLY A 67 -2.70 2.65 1.76
C GLY A 67 -1.51 3.09 0.90
N GLY A 68 -1.74 3.15 -0.41
CA GLY A 68 -0.69 3.38 -1.41
C GLY A 68 -0.04 4.77 -1.34
N THR A 69 -0.79 5.79 -0.97
CA THR A 69 -0.28 7.16 -0.84
C THR A 69 0.69 7.30 0.32
N ALA A 70 0.38 6.69 1.46
CA ALA A 70 1.30 6.64 2.60
C ALA A 70 2.54 5.79 2.32
N TYR A 71 2.39 4.68 1.58
CA TYR A 71 3.53 3.88 1.09
C TYR A 71 4.53 4.74 0.31
N PHE A 72 4.05 5.57 -0.63
CA PHE A 72 4.93 6.45 -1.41
C PHE A 72 5.63 7.51 -0.54
N GLY A 73 4.95 8.04 0.48
CA GLY A 73 5.57 8.95 1.45
C GLY A 73 6.77 8.30 2.16
N VAL A 74 6.58 7.10 2.70
CA VAL A 74 7.63 6.36 3.41
C VAL A 74 8.75 5.90 2.48
N ILE A 75 8.42 5.40 1.28
CA ILE A 75 9.43 5.03 0.28
C ILE A 75 10.27 6.24 -0.14
N SER A 76 9.66 7.40 -0.36
CA SER A 76 10.39 8.62 -0.70
C SER A 76 11.41 8.98 0.39
N GLU A 77 11.03 8.83 1.66
CA GLU A 77 11.94 9.09 2.78
C GLU A 77 13.05 8.03 2.90
N LEU A 78 12.74 6.76 2.64
CA LEU A 78 13.76 5.69 2.61
C LEU A 78 14.75 5.84 1.46
N ILE A 79 14.31 6.35 0.31
CA ILE A 79 15.19 6.71 -0.81
C ILE A 79 16.12 7.87 -0.39
N GLN A 80 15.58 8.92 0.25
CA GLN A 80 16.39 10.04 0.74
C GLN A 80 17.43 9.60 1.79
N GLN A 81 17.09 8.62 2.62
CA GLN A 81 18.01 8.02 3.60
C GLN A 81 19.01 7.03 2.97
N GLY A 82 18.94 6.77 1.65
CA GLY A 82 19.79 5.80 0.96
C GLY A 82 19.54 4.33 1.34
N LYS A 83 18.44 4.04 2.05
CA LYS A 83 18.10 2.69 2.51
C LYS A 83 17.39 1.84 1.45
N VAL A 84 16.82 2.48 0.43
CA VAL A 84 16.11 1.83 -0.68
C VAL A 84 16.49 2.51 -1.98
N THR A 85 16.84 1.73 -3.00
CA THR A 85 17.15 2.25 -4.34
C THR A 85 15.90 2.28 -5.23
N VAL A 86 15.84 3.22 -6.17
CA VAL A 86 14.77 3.30 -7.17
C VAL A 86 14.57 1.99 -7.95
N ASP A 87 15.64 1.24 -8.25
CA ASP A 87 15.53 -0.08 -8.89
C ASP A 87 14.82 -1.11 -8.00
N GLN A 88 15.03 -1.08 -6.68
CA GLN A 88 14.33 -1.97 -5.76
C GLN A 88 12.85 -1.58 -5.62
N VAL A 89 12.54 -0.29 -5.69
CA VAL A 89 11.14 0.19 -5.75
C VAL A 89 10.48 -0.26 -7.04
N ASN A 90 11.19 -0.16 -8.17
CA ASN A 90 10.69 -0.61 -9.46
C ASN A 90 10.45 -2.13 -9.45
N ALA A 91 11.39 -2.93 -8.95
CA ALA A 91 11.22 -4.38 -8.83
C ALA A 91 10.01 -4.77 -7.97
N SER A 92 9.71 -4.00 -6.91
CA SER A 92 8.54 -4.24 -6.04
C SER A 92 7.25 -3.58 -6.54
N ALA A 93 7.28 -2.81 -7.63
CA ALA A 93 6.14 -2.08 -8.17
C ALA A 93 4.98 -2.99 -8.59
N GLY A 94 5.28 -4.17 -9.14
CA GLY A 94 4.27 -5.14 -9.56
C GLY A 94 3.34 -5.58 -8.42
N LEU A 95 3.88 -5.67 -7.19
CA LEU A 95 3.17 -6.18 -6.02
C LEU A 95 2.69 -5.05 -5.08
N LEU A 96 3.53 -4.05 -4.81
CA LEU A 96 3.28 -3.02 -3.79
C LEU A 96 2.54 -1.79 -4.34
N ILE A 97 2.67 -1.50 -5.65
CA ILE A 97 2.02 -0.36 -6.30
C ILE A 97 0.69 -0.83 -6.94
N GLN A 98 -0.29 -1.06 -6.07
CA GLN A 98 -1.64 -1.51 -6.47
C GLN A 98 -2.70 -1.04 -5.43
N THR A 99 -3.94 -0.74 -5.83
CA THR A 99 -4.96 -0.06 -4.96
C THR A 99 -5.76 -1.02 -4.05
N PHE A 100 -5.44 -2.30 -4.03
CA PHE A 100 -6.07 -3.28 -3.14
C PHE A 100 -5.41 -3.24 -1.76
N ASP A 101 -5.71 -2.19 -1.01
CA ASP A 101 -5.31 -1.94 0.38
C ASP A 101 -6.54 -1.67 1.26
N LEU A 102 -6.37 -1.61 2.59
CA LEU A 102 -7.50 -1.40 3.50
C LEU A 102 -8.30 -0.11 3.19
N PRO A 103 -7.67 1.05 2.89
CA PRO A 103 -8.40 2.24 2.47
C PRO A 103 -9.09 2.09 1.11
N GLY A 104 -8.44 1.50 0.11
CA GLY A 104 -9.01 1.26 -1.21
C GLY A 104 -10.23 0.35 -1.14
N ILE A 105 -10.17 -0.72 -0.35
CA ILE A 105 -11.31 -1.60 -0.06
C ILE A 105 -12.44 -0.80 0.61
N GLY A 106 -12.12 0.04 1.61
CA GLY A 106 -13.09 0.91 2.27
C GLY A 106 -13.80 1.85 1.29
N ILE A 107 -13.06 2.47 0.37
CA ILE A 107 -13.61 3.33 -0.69
C ILE A 107 -14.54 2.50 -1.59
N PHE A 108 -14.10 1.34 -2.06
CA PHE A 108 -14.90 0.46 -2.93
C PHE A 108 -16.22 0.03 -2.27
N LEU A 109 -16.18 -0.35 -0.99
CA LEU A 109 -17.36 -0.75 -0.24
C LEU A 109 -18.28 0.44 0.10
N GLY A 110 -17.72 1.64 0.22
CA GLY A 110 -18.46 2.88 0.53
C GLY A 110 -19.28 3.46 -0.63
N ILE A 111 -19.01 3.05 -1.88
CA ILE A 111 -19.69 3.59 -3.08
C ILE A 111 -21.17 3.20 -3.11
N SER A 112 -21.50 1.93 -2.84
CA SER A 112 -22.91 1.48 -2.79
C SER A 112 -23.07 0.11 -2.14
N SER A 113 -24.20 -0.12 -1.46
CA SER A 113 -24.54 -1.42 -0.86
C SER A 113 -24.61 -2.56 -1.89
N ARG A 114 -24.91 -2.23 -3.16
CA ARG A 114 -24.92 -3.21 -4.27
C ARG A 114 -23.52 -3.69 -4.62
N PHE A 115 -22.52 -2.81 -4.52
CA PHE A 115 -21.13 -3.14 -4.81
C PHE A 115 -20.53 -4.08 -3.77
N VAL A 116 -20.90 -3.93 -2.49
CA VAL A 116 -20.48 -4.84 -1.40
C VAL A 116 -20.82 -6.30 -1.71
N ARG A 117 -22.00 -6.56 -2.30
CA ARG A 117 -22.44 -7.92 -2.65
C ARG A 117 -21.63 -8.52 -3.81
N LEU A 118 -21.17 -7.68 -4.73
CA LEU A 118 -20.30 -8.02 -5.86
C LEU A 118 -18.83 -8.19 -5.44
N PHE A 119 -18.41 -7.54 -4.35
CA PHE A 119 -17.03 -7.52 -3.90
C PHE A 119 -16.45 -8.92 -3.68
N ARG A 120 -17.26 -9.91 -3.28
CA ARG A 120 -16.81 -11.30 -3.15
C ARG A 120 -16.26 -11.89 -4.46
N PHE A 121 -16.76 -11.44 -5.60
CA PHE A 121 -16.34 -11.89 -6.93
C PHE A 121 -15.23 -11.01 -7.49
N VAL A 122 -15.22 -9.72 -7.13
CA VAL A 122 -14.20 -8.77 -7.55
C VAL A 122 -12.87 -9.01 -6.82
N ALA A 123 -12.91 -9.34 -5.53
CA ALA A 123 -11.71 -9.62 -4.73
C ALA A 123 -10.80 -10.72 -5.32
N PRO A 124 -11.29 -11.93 -5.65
CA PRO A 124 -10.44 -12.95 -6.26
C PRO A 124 -9.92 -12.53 -7.63
N ALA A 125 -10.72 -11.85 -8.45
CA ALA A 125 -10.27 -11.33 -9.74
C ALA A 125 -9.16 -10.28 -9.58
N ALA A 126 -9.26 -9.39 -8.59
CA ALA A 126 -8.24 -8.41 -8.27
C ALA A 126 -6.93 -9.10 -7.83
N ILE A 127 -7.02 -10.09 -6.94
CA ILE A 127 -5.86 -10.87 -6.49
C ILE A 127 -5.16 -11.55 -7.68
N VAL A 128 -5.93 -12.21 -8.55
CA VAL A 128 -5.37 -12.86 -9.76
C VAL A 128 -4.72 -11.83 -10.68
N GLY A 129 -5.33 -10.66 -10.89
CA GLY A 129 -4.75 -9.59 -11.69
C GLY A 129 -3.45 -9.03 -11.11
N ILE A 130 -3.38 -8.84 -9.78
CA ILE A 130 -2.17 -8.39 -9.08
C ILE A 130 -1.06 -9.45 -9.22
N LEU A 131 -1.39 -10.73 -9.04
CA LEU A 131 -0.43 -11.82 -9.21
C LEU A 131 0.09 -11.89 -10.65
N LEU A 132 -0.79 -11.85 -11.64
CA LEU A 132 -0.41 -11.85 -13.06
C LEU A 132 0.50 -10.65 -13.38
N ARG A 133 0.14 -9.45 -12.91
CA ARG A 133 0.95 -8.25 -13.05
C ARG A 133 2.31 -8.41 -12.39
N THR A 134 2.37 -8.97 -11.18
CA THR A 134 3.62 -9.18 -10.45
C THR A 134 4.54 -10.14 -11.22
N VAL A 135 4.00 -11.25 -11.73
CA VAL A 135 4.76 -12.22 -12.54
C VAL A 135 5.26 -11.57 -13.83
N LEU A 136 4.40 -10.86 -14.57
CA LEU A 136 4.81 -10.16 -15.80
C LEU A 136 5.92 -9.13 -15.53
N HIS A 137 5.80 -8.38 -14.44
CA HIS A 137 6.77 -7.38 -14.05
C HIS A 137 8.13 -8.00 -13.70
N LEU A 138 8.15 -9.15 -13.01
CA LEU A 138 9.38 -9.91 -12.71
C LEU A 138 10.02 -10.55 -13.94
N THR A 139 9.24 -10.84 -14.99
CA THR A 139 9.77 -11.45 -16.22
C THR A 139 10.30 -10.43 -17.23
N LEU A 140 9.84 -9.18 -17.17
CA LEU A 140 10.18 -8.12 -18.13
C LEU A 140 11.24 -7.14 -17.62
N PHE A 141 11.41 -7.03 -16.29
CA PHE A 141 12.33 -6.12 -15.60
C PHE A 141 13.13 -6.89 -14.55
#